data_AF-A0A2W2B8L4-F1
#
_entry.id   AF-A0A2W2B8L4-F1
#
_cell.length_a   1.000
_cell.length_b   1.000
_cell.length_c   1.000
_cell.angle_alpha   90.00
_cell.angle_beta   90.00
_cell.angle_gamma   90.00
#
_symmetry.space_group_name_H-M   'P 1'
#
loop_
_entity.id
_entity.type
_entity.pdbx_description
1 polymer ?
#
loop_
_entity_poly.entity_id
_entity_poly.type
_entity_poly.pdbx_seq_one_letter_code
_entity_poly.pdbx_strand_id
1 'polypeptide(L)'
;MTDRRVGRRAFLAAAAAAVVAGCGADEPPPSDPPSPSPTPKQPAGPASDPPLLTPDLPASAPWQPGANEISPEVKVAAVRVLEALGTVPDGVPVSPAADRLTAAGAAPALEGFAGPLLPPVAPAVAQLVYAQYGGLERTTASVMAIVKQTWADGDNLGERVVTVDVRLAKSGSGWAVTELRPVAPVPDAAAGLTGPAAELAGSDRVQLPNAAVADLAGGIVDPRVVAALLQLAQAYQLSVSVFRNGHPENVFGTDRQSNHTRGRAVDIWAVDGRPIVSMAKDDPFLLDFLAAVRATGSDEIGAPVDPDGGPGGDYFADDLHRDHVHLSFERAA
;
A
#
# COMPACT_ATOMS: atom_id res chain seq x y z
N MET A 1 8.46 -53.23 -7.88
CA MET A 1 7.88 -54.02 -6.78
C MET A 1 7.79 -53.07 -5.60
N THR A 2 6.65 -52.60 -5.10
CA THR A 2 5.26 -53.06 -5.14
C THR A 2 4.35 -51.83 -5.08
N ASP A 3 3.30 -51.87 -5.90
CA ASP A 3 2.13 -51.00 -5.96
C ASP A 3 1.38 -50.90 -4.62
N ARG A 4 0.67 -49.76 -4.42
CA ARG A 4 -0.77 -49.80 -4.08
C ARG A 4 -1.47 -48.48 -4.40
N ARG A 5 -2.26 -48.54 -5.47
CA ARG A 5 -3.34 -47.60 -5.83
C ARG A 5 -4.60 -47.94 -5.02
N VAL A 6 -5.35 -46.92 -4.63
CA VAL A 6 -6.80 -46.96 -4.32
C VAL A 6 -7.32 -45.59 -4.79
N GLY A 7 -8.37 -45.39 -5.58
CA GLY A 7 -9.48 -46.24 -6.02
C GLY A 7 -10.74 -45.38 -6.01
N ARG A 8 -11.14 -44.87 -7.18
CA ARG A 8 -12.32 -44.03 -7.46
C ARG A 8 -13.63 -44.57 -6.85
N ARG A 9 -14.51 -43.68 -6.38
CA ARG A 9 -15.97 -43.81 -6.52
C ARG A 9 -16.62 -42.45 -6.78
N ALA A 10 -17.29 -42.36 -7.93
CA ALA A 10 -18.24 -41.33 -8.33
C ALA A 10 -19.67 -41.80 -7.97
N PHE A 11 -20.63 -40.86 -7.84
CA PHE A 11 -22.08 -40.93 -8.15
C PHE A 11 -22.70 -39.61 -7.61
N LEU A 12 -23.02 -38.61 -8.43
CA LEU A 12 -24.26 -38.34 -9.19
C LEU A 12 -25.54 -38.05 -8.36
N ALA A 13 -25.95 -36.77 -8.45
CA ALA A 13 -27.27 -36.24 -8.85
C ALA A 13 -28.54 -36.39 -7.98
N ALA A 14 -29.22 -35.23 -7.86
CA ALA A 14 -30.62 -34.95 -8.22
C ALA A 14 -31.54 -34.39 -7.11
N ALA A 15 -32.28 -33.36 -7.54
CA ALA A 15 -33.28 -32.53 -6.89
C ALA A 15 -34.58 -33.25 -6.48
N ALA A 16 -35.38 -32.64 -5.59
CA ALA A 16 -36.75 -32.19 -5.90
C ALA A 16 -37.45 -31.61 -4.65
N ALA A 17 -38.25 -30.56 -4.89
CA ALA A 17 -39.15 -29.91 -3.94
C ALA A 17 -40.44 -30.72 -3.73
N ALA A 18 -41.09 -30.50 -2.58
CA ALA A 18 -42.51 -30.81 -2.39
C ALA A 18 -43.16 -29.80 -1.44
N VAL A 19 -44.13 -29.07 -1.97
CA VAL A 19 -45.11 -28.23 -1.28
C VAL A 19 -46.22 -29.14 -0.74
N VAL A 20 -46.65 -28.94 0.51
CA VAL A 20 -47.85 -29.58 1.06
C VAL A 20 -48.84 -28.50 1.48
N ALA A 21 -50.02 -28.56 0.86
CA ALA A 21 -51.23 -27.82 1.21
C ALA A 21 -52.03 -28.59 2.27
N GLY A 22 -52.73 -27.86 3.15
CA GLY A 22 -53.70 -28.42 4.11
C GLY A 22 -54.88 -27.49 4.32
N CYS A 23 -56.09 -27.97 3.96
CA CYS A 23 -57.42 -27.42 4.23
C CYS A 23 -57.71 -27.37 5.75
N GLY A 24 -58.64 -26.62 6.34
CA GLY A 24 -59.83 -25.86 5.92
C GLY A 24 -60.91 -26.04 7.01
N ALA A 25 -61.67 -24.99 7.37
CA ALA A 25 -63.04 -25.08 7.94
C ALA A 25 -63.67 -23.68 8.14
N ASP A 26 -64.95 -23.58 7.77
CA ASP A 26 -65.85 -22.41 7.73
C ASP A 26 -66.45 -21.99 9.10
N GLU A 27 -66.76 -20.69 9.25
CA GLU A 27 -67.85 -20.16 10.12
C GLU A 27 -68.33 -18.77 9.61
N PRO A 28 -69.56 -18.31 9.96
CA PRO A 28 -70.43 -17.47 9.13
C PRO A 28 -70.29 -15.94 9.37
N PRO A 29 -70.90 -15.09 8.52
CA PRO A 29 -70.59 -13.66 8.48
C PRO A 29 -71.45 -12.82 9.45
N PRO A 30 -70.89 -11.75 10.03
CA PRO A 30 -71.67 -10.65 10.56
C PRO A 30 -71.46 -9.34 9.77
N SER A 31 -72.59 -8.84 9.26
CA SER A 31 -73.06 -7.46 9.07
C SER A 31 -72.06 -6.29 8.92
N ASP A 32 -72.20 -5.58 7.79
CA ASP A 32 -71.52 -4.31 7.46
C ASP A 32 -71.84 -3.16 8.44
N PRO A 33 -70.83 -2.38 8.87
CA PRO A 33 -71.00 -1.02 9.37
C PRO A 33 -70.73 0.05 8.28
N PRO A 34 -71.28 1.27 8.42
CA PRO A 34 -71.36 2.26 7.34
C PRO A 34 -70.05 3.02 7.06
N SER A 35 -69.88 3.43 5.80
CA SER A 35 -68.78 4.26 5.29
C SER A 35 -68.62 5.61 6.03
N PRO A 36 -67.41 6.00 6.45
CA PRO A 36 -67.12 7.37 6.84
C PRO A 36 -66.72 8.25 5.64
N SER A 37 -67.28 9.45 5.59
CA SER A 37 -66.98 10.55 4.65
C SER A 37 -65.52 11.05 4.77
N PRO A 38 -64.94 11.63 3.69
CA PRO A 38 -63.52 11.99 3.66
C PRO A 38 -63.20 13.25 4.47
N THR A 39 -62.14 13.18 5.28
CA THR A 39 -61.55 14.30 6.01
C THR A 39 -60.65 15.15 5.09
N PRO A 40 -60.58 16.49 5.25
CA PRO A 40 -59.75 17.37 4.41
C PRO A 40 -58.24 17.15 4.61
N LYS A 41 -57.49 17.09 3.51
CA LYS A 41 -56.02 16.95 3.46
C LYS A 41 -55.34 18.20 4.05
N GLN A 42 -54.58 18.03 5.12
CA GLN A 42 -53.68 19.05 5.66
C GLN A 42 -52.47 19.26 4.71
N PRO A 43 -51.97 20.49 4.52
CA PRO A 43 -50.82 20.73 3.65
C PRO A 43 -49.56 20.03 4.19
N ALA A 44 -48.85 19.32 3.33
CA ALA A 44 -47.55 18.76 3.64
C ALA A 44 -46.57 19.91 3.99
N GLY A 45 -45.90 19.78 5.13
CA GLY A 45 -44.74 20.62 5.46
C GLY A 45 -43.63 20.43 4.41
N PRO A 46 -42.64 21.33 4.36
CA PRO A 46 -41.56 21.24 3.39
C PRO A 46 -40.88 19.87 3.49
N ALA A 47 -40.73 19.21 2.35
CA ALA A 47 -40.00 17.97 2.23
C ALA A 47 -38.59 18.17 2.79
N SER A 48 -38.17 17.29 3.69
CA SER A 48 -36.78 17.20 4.10
C SER A 48 -35.93 16.95 2.86
N ASP A 49 -34.89 17.75 2.66
CA ASP A 49 -33.94 17.53 1.57
C ASP A 49 -33.44 16.08 1.63
N PRO A 50 -33.28 15.40 0.48
CA PRO A 50 -32.66 14.09 0.46
C PRO A 50 -31.28 14.17 1.12
N PRO A 51 -30.87 13.15 1.91
CA PRO A 51 -29.52 13.13 2.46
C PRO A 51 -28.52 13.27 1.32
N LEU A 52 -27.59 14.20 1.46
CA LEU A 52 -26.47 14.37 0.53
C LEU A 52 -25.78 13.02 0.36
N LEU A 53 -25.62 12.58 -0.88
CA LEU A 53 -25.00 11.31 -1.22
C LEU A 53 -23.50 11.45 -0.94
N THR A 54 -23.00 10.82 0.13
CA THR A 54 -21.56 10.74 0.35
C THR A 54 -20.91 10.05 -0.85
N PRO A 55 -19.86 10.63 -1.46
CA PRO A 55 -19.12 9.99 -2.54
C PRO A 55 -18.66 8.58 -2.14
N ASP A 56 -18.77 7.62 -3.07
CA ASP A 56 -18.35 6.24 -2.83
C ASP A 56 -16.83 6.18 -2.63
N LEU A 57 -16.40 6.00 -1.38
CA LEU A 57 -15.01 5.73 -1.04
C LEU A 57 -14.61 4.32 -1.50
N PRO A 58 -13.31 4.11 -1.82
CA PRO A 58 -12.83 2.77 -2.12
C PRO A 58 -13.05 1.83 -0.93
N ALA A 59 -13.30 0.55 -1.22
CA ALA A 59 -13.43 -0.45 -0.17
C ALA A 59 -12.13 -0.52 0.66
N SER A 60 -12.29 -0.51 1.99
CA SER A 60 -11.17 -0.78 2.90
C SER A 60 -10.95 -2.30 2.99
N ALA A 61 -9.72 -2.72 2.79
CA ALA A 61 -9.29 -4.09 2.98
C ALA A 61 -7.93 -4.07 3.68
N PRO A 62 -7.77 -4.78 4.82
CA PRO A 62 -6.47 -4.85 5.49
C PRO A 62 -5.42 -5.43 4.55
N TRP A 63 -4.27 -4.77 4.47
CA TRP A 63 -3.14 -5.27 3.71
C TRP A 63 -2.72 -6.67 4.17
N GLN A 64 -2.32 -7.50 3.21
CA GLN A 64 -1.80 -8.84 3.47
C GLN A 64 -0.38 -8.96 2.92
N PRO A 65 0.54 -9.56 3.69
CA PRO A 65 1.90 -9.81 3.23
C PRO A 65 1.94 -10.81 2.08
N GLY A 66 2.90 -10.64 1.17
CA GLY A 66 3.18 -11.63 0.13
C GLY A 66 3.74 -12.94 0.71
N ALA A 67 3.61 -14.03 -0.04
CA ALA A 67 4.01 -15.38 0.43
C ALA A 67 5.51 -15.54 0.72
N ASN A 68 6.34 -14.65 0.17
CA ASN A 68 7.81 -14.71 0.25
C ASN A 68 8.42 -13.63 1.16
N GLU A 69 7.60 -12.94 1.95
CA GLU A 69 8.06 -11.99 2.95
C GLU A 69 8.93 -12.70 4.01
N ILE A 70 10.10 -12.15 4.35
CA ILE A 70 11.04 -12.78 5.29
C ILE A 70 10.54 -12.70 6.74
N SER A 71 9.93 -11.58 7.13
CA SER A 71 9.39 -11.34 8.47
C SER A 71 8.06 -10.58 8.39
N PRO A 72 7.02 -11.19 7.79
CA PRO A 72 5.76 -10.52 7.47
C PRO A 72 5.11 -9.83 8.68
N GLU A 73 5.32 -10.36 9.88
CA GLU A 73 4.82 -9.78 11.13
C GLU A 73 5.34 -8.35 11.40
N VAL A 74 6.53 -8.00 10.94
CA VAL A 74 7.11 -6.65 11.06
C VAL A 74 6.29 -5.66 10.22
N LYS A 75 6.06 -6.00 8.94
CA LYS A 75 5.28 -5.18 8.02
C LYS A 75 3.82 -5.08 8.46
N VAL A 76 3.22 -6.18 8.90
CA VAL A 76 1.85 -6.18 9.42
C VAL A 76 1.72 -5.25 10.64
N ALA A 77 2.68 -5.26 11.56
CA ALA A 77 2.68 -4.34 12.69
C ALA A 77 2.75 -2.86 12.25
N ALA A 78 3.61 -2.54 11.27
CA ALA A 78 3.69 -1.20 10.70
C ALA A 78 2.39 -0.77 10.03
N VAL A 79 1.87 -1.60 9.11
CA VAL A 79 0.73 -1.25 8.27
C VAL A 79 -0.56 -1.07 9.08
N ARG A 80 -0.77 -1.89 10.12
CA ARG A 80 -1.93 -1.72 11.01
C ARG A 80 -2.00 -0.32 11.63
N VAL A 81 -0.86 0.24 12.00
CA VAL A 81 -0.79 1.62 12.54
C VAL A 81 -1.14 2.64 11.46
N LEU A 82 -0.63 2.45 10.24
CA LEU A 82 -0.90 3.35 9.12
C LEU A 82 -2.39 3.32 8.73
N GLU A 83 -2.99 2.14 8.65
CA GLU A 83 -4.42 1.96 8.37
C GLU A 83 -5.29 2.58 9.48
N ALA A 84 -4.91 2.42 10.76
CA ALA A 84 -5.63 2.99 11.89
C ALA A 84 -5.58 4.52 11.95
N LEU A 85 -4.48 5.13 11.49
CA LEU A 85 -4.35 6.57 11.38
C LEU A 85 -5.09 7.12 10.15
N GLY A 86 -4.95 6.45 9.01
CA GLY A 86 -5.39 6.97 7.73
C GLY A 86 -6.81 6.59 7.30
N THR A 87 -7.42 5.56 7.92
CA THR A 87 -8.81 5.15 7.68
C THR A 87 -9.69 5.65 8.82
N VAL A 88 -10.69 6.45 8.47
CA VAL A 88 -11.63 7.07 9.41
C VAL A 88 -13.05 6.80 8.92
N PRO A 89 -13.85 6.00 9.67
CA PRO A 89 -15.25 5.77 9.31
C PRO A 89 -16.08 7.05 9.31
N ASP A 90 -17.21 7.02 8.63
CA ASP A 90 -18.15 8.13 8.65
C ASP A 90 -18.69 8.40 10.06
N GLY A 91 -18.88 9.67 10.40
CA GLY A 91 -19.28 10.12 11.73
C GLY A 91 -18.22 9.97 12.84
N VAL A 92 -17.04 9.42 12.53
CA VAL A 92 -15.92 9.32 13.49
C VAL A 92 -14.99 10.53 13.29
N PRO A 93 -14.62 11.27 14.36
CA PRO A 93 -13.67 12.35 14.23
C PRO A 93 -12.29 11.85 13.77
N VAL A 94 -11.59 12.65 12.98
CA VAL A 94 -10.21 12.38 12.56
C VAL A 94 -9.29 12.29 13.78
N SER A 95 -9.40 13.27 14.69
CA SER A 95 -8.63 13.37 15.92
C SER A 95 -9.54 13.61 17.14
N PRO A 96 -9.20 13.07 18.32
CA PRO A 96 -8.04 12.21 18.59
C PRO A 96 -8.16 10.82 17.96
N ALA A 97 -7.03 10.24 17.54
CA ALA A 97 -6.92 8.90 16.94
C ALA A 97 -6.53 7.82 17.97
N ALA A 98 -6.39 8.18 19.25
CA ALA A 98 -5.95 7.32 20.34
C ALA A 98 -6.69 5.96 20.43
N ASP A 99 -8.01 5.96 20.25
CA ASP A 99 -8.82 4.73 20.32
C ASP A 99 -8.54 3.80 19.13
N ARG A 100 -8.39 4.36 17.92
CA ARG A 100 -8.03 3.60 16.72
C ARG A 100 -6.62 3.00 16.83
N LEU A 101 -5.66 3.78 17.33
CA LEU A 101 -4.30 3.31 17.59
C LEU A 101 -4.28 2.18 18.64
N THR A 102 -5.03 2.33 19.72
CA THR A 102 -5.14 1.31 20.77
C THR A 102 -5.76 0.02 20.22
N ALA A 103 -6.82 0.14 19.40
CA ALA A 103 -7.44 -1.01 18.73
C ALA A 103 -6.48 -1.71 17.76
N ALA A 104 -5.55 -0.98 17.14
CA ALA A 104 -4.47 -1.53 16.31
C ALA A 104 -3.30 -2.14 17.12
N GLY A 105 -3.35 -2.08 18.46
CA GLY A 105 -2.28 -2.57 19.33
C GLY A 105 -1.08 -1.63 19.43
N ALA A 106 -1.28 -0.34 19.16
CA ALA A 106 -0.23 0.67 19.10
C ALA A 106 -0.39 1.73 20.21
N ALA A 107 0.70 2.42 20.52
CA ALA A 107 0.69 3.47 21.53
C ALA A 107 -0.09 4.71 21.02
N PRO A 108 -1.05 5.25 21.80
CA PRO A 108 -1.79 6.46 21.43
C PRO A 108 -0.91 7.67 21.10
N ALA A 109 0.26 7.76 21.74
CA ALA A 109 1.22 8.85 21.51
C ALA A 109 1.74 8.93 20.06
N LEU A 110 1.60 7.86 19.26
CA LEU A 110 2.00 7.86 17.84
C LEU A 110 1.21 8.88 17.00
N GLU A 111 0.02 9.31 17.44
CA GLU A 111 -0.74 10.37 16.76
C GLU A 111 0.09 11.66 16.61
N GLY A 112 0.95 11.99 17.58
CA GLY A 112 1.82 13.17 17.53
C GLY A 112 2.85 13.15 16.39
N PHE A 113 3.11 11.98 15.81
CA PHE A 113 4.02 11.79 14.67
C PHE A 113 3.28 11.56 13.35
N ALA A 114 1.94 11.48 13.38
CA ALA A 114 1.17 11.03 12.23
C ALA A 114 1.21 12.02 11.06
N GLY A 115 1.26 13.34 11.33
CA GLY A 115 1.36 14.37 10.31
C GLY A 115 0.36 14.15 9.15
N PRO A 116 0.82 14.06 7.88
CA PRO A 116 -0.04 13.83 6.73
C PRO A 116 -0.63 12.42 6.64
N LEU A 117 -0.47 11.54 7.64
CA LEU A 117 -1.22 10.28 7.71
C LEU A 117 -2.64 10.51 8.23
N LEU A 118 -2.88 11.55 9.05
CA LEU A 118 -4.23 11.92 9.47
C LEU A 118 -4.96 12.59 8.31
N PRO A 119 -6.10 12.06 7.83
CA PRO A 119 -6.85 12.68 6.74
C PRO A 119 -7.36 14.07 7.15
N PRO A 120 -7.55 14.99 6.20
CA PRO A 120 -8.07 16.32 6.52
C PRO A 120 -9.51 16.27 7.04
N VAL A 121 -10.33 15.34 6.55
CA VAL A 121 -11.74 15.16 6.91
C VAL A 121 -12.11 13.67 6.90
N ALA A 122 -13.22 13.32 7.55
CA ALA A 122 -13.84 12.00 7.51
C ALA A 122 -15.14 12.06 6.68
N PRO A 123 -15.58 10.94 6.07
CA PRO A 123 -14.91 9.64 6.05
C PRO A 123 -13.66 9.60 5.14
N ALA A 124 -12.72 8.72 5.49
CA ALA A 124 -11.48 8.52 4.75
C ALA A 124 -11.04 7.06 4.77
N VAL A 125 -10.32 6.63 3.74
CA VAL A 125 -9.74 5.29 3.60
C VAL A 125 -8.27 5.42 3.24
N ALA A 126 -7.43 4.70 3.98
CA ALA A 126 -6.03 4.48 3.63
C ALA A 126 -5.87 3.09 3.02
N GLN A 127 -5.23 3.02 1.86
CA GLN A 127 -4.85 1.82 1.15
C GLN A 127 -3.33 1.76 1.04
N LEU A 128 -2.73 0.70 1.55
CA LEU A 128 -1.30 0.49 1.37
C LEU A 128 -1.02 0.10 -0.08
N VAL A 129 -0.22 0.91 -0.77
CA VAL A 129 0.28 0.60 -2.12
C VAL A 129 1.41 -0.43 -2.00
N TYR A 130 2.37 -0.18 -1.11
CA TYR A 130 3.43 -1.13 -0.80
C TYR A 130 4.05 -0.86 0.58
N ALA A 131 4.56 -1.91 1.22
CA ALA A 131 5.45 -1.85 2.38
C ALA A 131 6.76 -2.56 2.03
N GLN A 132 7.84 -1.81 2.00
CA GLN A 132 9.21 -2.28 1.79
C GLN A 132 9.97 -2.26 3.12
N TYR A 133 10.91 -3.16 3.33
CA TYR A 133 11.87 -2.93 4.42
C TYR A 133 12.81 -1.76 4.10
N GLY A 134 12.97 -0.83 5.04
CA GLY A 134 14.07 0.13 5.08
C GLY A 134 15.20 -0.32 6.02
N GLY A 135 14.96 -1.37 6.81
CA GLY A 135 15.93 -1.94 7.73
C GLY A 135 15.37 -3.12 8.53
N LEU A 136 16.19 -4.14 8.79
CA LEU A 136 15.78 -5.30 9.59
C LEU A 136 16.95 -5.82 10.43
N GLU A 137 16.90 -5.59 11.74
CA GLU A 137 17.82 -6.15 12.72
C GLU A 137 17.10 -7.13 13.67
N ARG A 138 17.85 -7.71 14.61
CA ARG A 138 17.29 -8.63 15.62
C ARG A 138 16.22 -7.99 16.52
N THR A 139 16.34 -6.70 16.80
CA THR A 139 15.50 -5.99 17.78
C THR A 139 14.95 -4.66 17.29
N THR A 140 15.42 -4.16 16.14
CA THR A 140 14.94 -2.92 15.53
C THR A 140 14.62 -3.17 14.05
N ALA A 141 13.69 -2.40 13.49
CA ALA A 141 13.36 -2.47 12.08
C ALA A 141 12.87 -1.12 11.57
N SER A 142 12.89 -0.96 10.25
CA SER A 142 12.26 0.13 9.51
C SER A 142 11.46 -0.45 8.37
N VAL A 143 10.22 0.02 8.23
CA VAL A 143 9.33 -0.30 7.11
C VAL A 143 9.00 1.00 6.40
N MET A 144 9.41 1.12 5.15
CA MET A 144 9.02 2.21 4.28
C MET A 144 7.70 1.85 3.61
N ALA A 145 6.69 2.68 3.77
CA ALA A 145 5.35 2.42 3.26
C ALA A 145 4.88 3.56 2.37
N ILE A 146 4.17 3.19 1.29
CA ILE A 146 3.46 4.11 0.42
C ILE A 146 1.97 3.91 0.70
N VAL A 147 1.32 4.95 1.21
CA VAL A 147 -0.08 4.92 1.61
C VAL A 147 -0.86 5.84 0.67
N LYS A 148 -1.80 5.29 -0.09
CA LYS A 148 -2.80 6.07 -0.82
C LYS A 148 -3.96 6.35 0.13
N GLN A 149 -4.31 7.62 0.29
CA GLN A 149 -5.42 8.03 1.12
C GLN A 149 -6.47 8.75 0.27
N THR A 150 -7.71 8.35 0.43
CA THR A 150 -8.88 8.94 -0.23
C THR A 150 -9.88 9.36 0.83
N TRP A 151 -10.44 10.57 0.73
CA TRP A 151 -11.44 11.08 1.67
C TRP A 151 -12.59 11.76 0.94
N ALA A 152 -13.76 11.76 1.56
CA ALA A 152 -14.91 12.50 1.07
C ALA A 152 -14.92 13.92 1.66
N ASP A 153 -15.06 14.92 0.81
CA ASP A 153 -15.21 16.33 1.17
C ASP A 153 -16.44 16.90 0.45
N GLY A 154 -17.58 16.85 1.14
CA GLY A 154 -18.90 17.07 0.52
C GLY A 154 -19.14 16.05 -0.60
N ASP A 155 -19.45 16.56 -1.79
CA ASP A 155 -19.68 15.74 -3.00
C ASP A 155 -18.38 15.39 -3.75
N ASN A 156 -17.21 15.81 -3.25
CA ASN A 156 -15.92 15.59 -3.90
C ASN A 156 -15.11 14.51 -3.18
N LEU A 157 -14.25 13.82 -3.94
CA LEU A 157 -13.20 12.97 -3.39
C LEU A 157 -11.86 13.70 -3.43
N GLY A 158 -11.20 13.77 -2.28
CA GLY A 158 -9.80 14.14 -2.20
C GLY A 158 -8.91 12.89 -2.19
N GLU A 159 -7.72 13.01 -2.74
CA GLU A 159 -6.72 11.94 -2.78
C GLU A 159 -5.32 12.47 -2.51
N ARG A 160 -4.50 11.68 -1.81
CA ARG A 160 -3.06 11.88 -1.74
C ARG A 160 -2.31 10.56 -1.57
N VAL A 161 -1.02 10.59 -1.89
CA VAL A 161 -0.08 9.50 -1.59
C VAL A 161 0.94 10.00 -0.59
N VAL A 162 1.15 9.23 0.49
CA VAL A 162 2.08 9.54 1.58
C VAL A 162 3.14 8.45 1.65
N THR A 163 4.40 8.82 1.54
CA THR A 163 5.53 7.94 1.88
C THR A 163 5.86 8.13 3.36
N VAL A 164 6.07 7.04 4.08
CA VAL A 164 6.41 7.07 5.51
C VAL A 164 7.46 6.02 5.84
N ASP A 165 8.45 6.41 6.62
CA ASP A 165 9.35 5.49 7.30
C ASP A 165 8.79 5.19 8.70
N VAL A 166 8.46 3.93 8.94
CA VAL A 166 7.91 3.43 10.21
C VAL A 166 9.04 2.73 10.97
N ARG A 167 9.39 3.24 12.15
CA ARG A 167 10.39 2.61 13.01
C ARG A 167 9.73 1.67 13.99
N LEU A 168 10.28 0.47 14.12
CA LEU A 168 9.79 -0.57 15.01
C LEU A 168 10.88 -1.07 15.94
N ALA A 169 10.47 -1.47 17.13
CA ALA A 169 11.28 -2.23 18.06
C ALA A 169 10.58 -3.53 18.44
N LYS A 170 11.37 -4.57 18.70
CA LYS A 170 10.85 -5.84 19.19
C LYS A 170 10.30 -5.66 20.60
N SER A 171 9.06 -6.09 20.83
CA SER A 171 8.35 -5.99 22.11
C SER A 171 7.74 -7.34 22.46
N GLY A 172 8.28 -8.01 23.48
CA GLY A 172 7.91 -9.38 23.81
C GLY A 172 8.14 -10.33 22.63
N SER A 173 7.08 -11.02 22.20
CA SER A 173 7.09 -11.90 21.03
C SER A 173 6.74 -11.20 19.71
N GLY A 174 6.42 -9.90 19.72
CA GLY A 174 5.98 -9.16 18.55
C GLY A 174 6.82 -7.91 18.26
N TRP A 175 6.29 -7.05 17.39
CA TRP A 175 6.88 -5.79 16.99
C TRP A 175 5.94 -4.64 17.34
N ALA A 176 6.51 -3.57 17.89
CA ALA A 176 5.78 -2.35 18.22
C ALA A 176 6.34 -1.19 17.40
N VAL A 177 5.45 -0.40 16.80
CA VAL A 177 5.83 0.87 16.17
C VAL A 177 6.24 1.85 17.25
N THR A 178 7.45 2.40 17.13
CA THR A 178 8.03 3.36 18.07
C THR A 178 8.02 4.78 17.55
N GLU A 179 8.02 4.95 16.22
CA GLU A 179 8.05 6.26 15.59
C GLU A 179 7.49 6.21 14.16
N LEU A 180 6.90 7.31 13.73
CA LEU A 180 6.46 7.53 12.36
C LEU A 180 7.22 8.73 11.80
N ARG A 181 7.72 8.60 10.57
CA ARG A 181 8.44 9.65 9.86
C ARG A 181 7.81 9.86 8.47
N PRO A 182 6.57 10.41 8.42
CA PRO A 182 5.91 10.67 7.15
C PRO A 182 6.62 11.80 6.41
N VAL A 183 6.78 11.64 5.09
CA VAL A 183 7.33 12.68 4.23
C VAL A 183 6.28 13.78 4.08
N ALA A 184 6.69 15.03 4.31
CA ALA A 184 5.83 16.18 4.13
C ALA A 184 5.41 16.31 2.65
N PRO A 185 4.13 16.57 2.35
CA PRO A 185 3.70 16.76 0.97
C PRO A 185 4.33 18.03 0.38
N VAL A 186 4.68 17.96 -0.90
CA VAL A 186 5.09 19.12 -1.70
C VAL A 186 4.04 19.29 -2.80
N PRO A 187 3.03 20.15 -2.57
CA PRO A 187 2.00 20.42 -3.58
C PRO A 187 2.62 20.89 -4.89
N ASP A 188 2.02 20.47 -6.00
CA ASP A 188 2.41 20.86 -7.36
C ASP A 188 3.90 20.61 -7.72
N ALA A 189 4.57 19.68 -7.03
CA ALA A 189 5.98 19.36 -7.28
C ALA A 189 6.28 19.09 -8.76
N ALA A 190 5.37 18.41 -9.47
CA ALA A 190 5.53 18.10 -10.88
C ALA A 190 5.50 19.33 -11.79
N ALA A 191 4.84 20.42 -11.41
CA ALA A 191 4.62 21.59 -12.26
C ALA A 191 5.91 22.33 -12.62
N GLY A 192 6.96 22.21 -11.79
CA GLY A 192 8.26 22.83 -12.01
C GLY A 192 9.28 21.95 -12.73
N LEU A 193 8.95 20.69 -13.04
CA LEU A 193 9.89 19.76 -13.65
C LEU A 193 10.17 20.11 -15.11
N THR A 194 11.42 19.90 -15.54
CA THR A 194 11.84 20.03 -16.94
C THR A 194 12.82 18.90 -17.32
N GLY A 195 13.03 18.70 -18.62
CA GLY A 195 14.02 17.74 -19.14
C GLY A 195 13.74 16.27 -18.75
N PRO A 196 14.78 15.45 -18.57
CA PRO A 196 14.62 14.02 -18.24
C PRO A 196 13.83 13.74 -16.96
N ALA A 197 13.88 14.64 -15.97
CA ALA A 197 13.11 14.49 -14.74
C ALA A 197 11.60 14.67 -14.99
N ALA A 198 11.22 15.62 -15.86
CA ALA A 198 9.83 15.77 -16.30
C ALA A 198 9.36 14.59 -17.16
N GLU A 199 10.22 14.09 -18.05
CA GLU A 199 9.94 12.90 -18.86
C GLU A 199 9.67 11.69 -17.97
N LEU A 200 10.51 11.45 -16.96
CA LEU A 200 10.35 10.35 -16.02
C LEU A 200 9.06 10.49 -15.21
N ALA A 201 8.80 11.67 -14.63
CA ALA A 201 7.61 11.91 -13.81
C ALA A 201 6.30 11.89 -14.61
N GLY A 202 6.35 12.20 -15.90
CA GLY A 202 5.21 12.15 -16.81
C GLY A 202 5.04 10.81 -17.55
N SER A 203 5.87 9.81 -17.26
CA SER A 203 5.84 8.52 -17.95
C SER A 203 4.76 7.59 -17.39
N ASP A 204 3.87 7.10 -18.25
CA ASP A 204 2.90 6.05 -17.89
C ASP A 204 3.56 4.70 -17.57
N ARG A 205 4.87 4.56 -17.84
CA ARG A 205 5.64 3.35 -17.56
C ARG A 205 6.40 3.40 -16.25
N VAL A 206 6.39 4.52 -15.53
CA VAL A 206 7.07 4.64 -14.23
C VAL A 206 6.12 5.25 -13.21
N GLN A 207 5.69 4.43 -12.27
CA GLN A 207 4.86 4.88 -11.15
C GLN A 207 5.77 5.40 -10.05
N LEU A 208 5.65 6.71 -9.76
CA LEU A 208 6.39 7.39 -8.70
C LEU A 208 5.43 7.81 -7.57
N PRO A 209 5.78 7.57 -6.29
CA PRO A 209 5.05 8.19 -5.19
C PRO A 209 5.32 9.70 -5.14
N ASN A 210 4.43 10.44 -4.48
CA ASN A 210 4.55 11.91 -4.38
C ASN A 210 5.90 12.38 -3.82
N ALA A 211 6.47 11.66 -2.85
CA ALA A 211 7.80 11.96 -2.31
C ALA A 211 8.91 11.84 -3.37
N ALA A 212 8.84 10.85 -4.26
CA ALA A 212 9.80 10.66 -5.33
C ALA A 212 9.69 11.77 -6.40
N VAL A 213 8.46 12.20 -6.73
CA VAL A 213 8.24 13.37 -7.59
C VAL A 213 8.81 14.64 -6.96
N ALA A 214 8.62 14.81 -5.65
CA ALA A 214 9.20 15.93 -4.91
C ALA A 214 10.74 15.89 -4.89
N ASP A 215 11.36 14.71 -4.80
CA ASP A 215 12.81 14.54 -4.89
C ASP A 215 13.34 14.97 -6.26
N LEU A 216 12.65 14.61 -7.35
CA LEU A 216 12.99 15.06 -8.70
C LEU A 216 12.86 16.59 -8.81
N ALA A 217 11.76 17.16 -8.30
CA ALA A 217 11.50 18.59 -8.36
C ALA A 217 12.52 19.39 -7.54
N GLY A 218 13.02 18.83 -6.44
CA GLY A 218 14.09 19.38 -5.63
C GLY A 218 15.47 19.30 -6.27
N GLY A 219 15.64 18.59 -7.39
CA GLY A 219 16.93 18.39 -8.05
C GLY A 219 17.92 17.59 -7.21
N ILE A 220 17.43 16.73 -6.31
CA ILE A 220 18.24 15.96 -5.36
C ILE A 220 18.43 14.49 -5.78
N VAL A 221 18.00 14.12 -6.99
CA VAL A 221 18.21 12.80 -7.59
C VAL A 221 19.31 12.90 -8.64
N ASP A 222 20.30 12.02 -8.56
CA ASP A 222 21.42 11.94 -9.50
C ASP A 222 20.89 11.69 -10.93
N PRO A 223 21.32 12.46 -11.95
CA PRO A 223 20.87 12.28 -13.32
C PRO A 223 21.08 10.87 -13.88
N ARG A 224 22.06 10.11 -13.37
CA ARG A 224 22.28 8.71 -13.79
C ARG A 224 21.15 7.79 -13.34
N VAL A 225 20.56 8.02 -12.17
CA VAL A 225 19.36 7.28 -11.72
C VAL A 225 18.19 7.57 -12.63
N VAL A 226 17.97 8.84 -12.98
CA VAL A 226 16.91 9.25 -13.92
C VAL A 226 17.11 8.60 -15.29
N ALA A 227 18.34 8.64 -15.82
CA ALA A 227 18.68 8.03 -17.11
C ALA A 227 18.49 6.50 -17.11
N ALA A 228 18.89 5.82 -16.03
CA ALA A 228 18.72 4.38 -15.85
C ALA A 228 17.24 3.98 -15.87
N LEU A 229 16.39 4.71 -15.13
CA LEU A 229 14.95 4.44 -15.13
C LEU A 229 14.29 4.70 -16.49
N LEU A 230 14.67 5.77 -17.19
CA LEU A 230 14.18 6.03 -18.55
C LEU A 230 14.62 4.93 -19.53
N GLN A 231 15.84 4.42 -19.42
CA GLN A 231 16.32 3.30 -20.21
C GLN A 231 15.52 2.03 -19.92
N LEU A 232 15.33 1.67 -18.65
CA LEU A 232 14.54 0.51 -18.24
C LEU A 232 13.08 0.62 -18.69
N ALA A 233 12.50 1.82 -18.60
CA ALA A 233 11.12 2.08 -19.01
C ALA A 233 10.86 1.86 -20.52
N GLN A 234 11.89 1.74 -21.35
CA GLN A 234 11.71 1.35 -22.76
C GLN A 234 11.15 -0.07 -22.90
N ALA A 235 11.51 -0.97 -21.98
CA ALA A 235 11.10 -2.37 -22.00
C ALA A 235 10.10 -2.71 -20.88
N TYR A 236 10.22 -2.08 -19.71
CA TYR A 236 9.50 -2.45 -18.50
C TYR A 236 8.53 -1.35 -18.05
N GLN A 237 7.53 -1.72 -17.25
CA GLN A 237 6.80 -0.81 -16.38
C GLN A 237 7.36 -0.93 -14.97
N LEU A 238 7.68 0.19 -14.32
CA LEU A 238 8.37 0.22 -13.04
C LEU A 238 7.47 0.83 -11.97
N SER A 239 7.44 0.21 -10.79
CA SER A 239 6.85 0.83 -9.60
C SER A 239 7.95 1.13 -8.59
N VAL A 240 8.22 2.42 -8.41
CA VAL A 240 9.26 2.93 -7.51
C VAL A 240 8.69 3.08 -6.11
N SER A 241 9.49 2.78 -5.09
CA SER A 241 9.14 3.06 -3.69
C SER A 241 9.76 4.36 -3.20
N VAL A 242 11.03 4.61 -3.50
CA VAL A 242 11.76 5.78 -2.96
C VAL A 242 13.01 6.11 -3.78
N PHE A 243 13.35 7.40 -3.82
CA PHE A 243 14.68 7.91 -4.18
C PHE A 243 15.48 8.30 -2.93
N ARG A 244 14.99 9.28 -2.18
CA ARG A 244 15.69 9.80 -0.99
C ARG A 244 14.73 10.02 0.17
N ASN A 245 13.74 10.88 0.01
CA ASN A 245 12.84 11.23 1.11
C ASN A 245 11.90 10.07 1.43
N GLY A 246 11.91 9.65 2.70
CA GLY A 246 11.21 8.45 3.16
C GLY A 246 12.11 7.22 3.34
N HIS A 247 13.38 7.31 2.93
CA HIS A 247 14.40 6.29 3.21
C HIS A 247 15.22 6.66 4.46
N PRO A 248 15.64 5.69 5.30
CA PRO A 248 16.60 5.92 6.38
C PRO A 248 17.88 6.64 5.92
N GLU A 249 18.40 7.60 6.70
CA GLU A 249 19.57 8.40 6.30
C GLU A 249 20.87 7.58 6.19
N ASN A 250 21.01 6.58 7.04
CA ASN A 250 22.12 5.66 7.01
C ASN A 250 21.63 4.29 6.57
N VAL A 251 22.56 3.47 6.09
CA VAL A 251 22.37 2.03 6.01
C VAL A 251 21.97 1.57 7.40
N PHE A 252 20.78 0.97 7.50
CA PHE A 252 20.11 0.78 8.76
C PHE A 252 20.97 -0.02 9.75
N GLY A 253 21.02 0.45 11.00
CA GLY A 253 21.89 -0.16 12.02
C GLY A 253 23.35 0.31 12.01
N THR A 254 23.73 1.23 11.12
CA THR A 254 25.12 1.68 10.96
C THR A 254 25.24 3.21 10.90
N ASP A 255 26.46 3.71 11.00
CA ASP A 255 26.80 5.11 10.75
C ASP A 255 27.19 5.39 9.27
N ARG A 256 27.08 4.38 8.40
CA ARG A 256 27.39 4.53 6.97
C ARG A 256 26.20 5.20 6.28
N GLN A 257 26.41 6.39 5.75
CA GLN A 257 25.41 7.09 4.96
C GLN A 257 24.97 6.27 3.74
N SER A 258 23.66 6.19 3.52
CA SER A 258 23.06 5.48 2.38
C SER A 258 23.21 6.27 1.07
N ASN A 259 23.28 5.57 -0.06
CA ASN A 259 23.25 6.22 -1.38
C ASN A 259 21.90 6.86 -1.69
N HIS A 260 20.79 6.40 -1.09
CA HIS A 260 19.51 7.12 -1.12
C HIS A 260 19.66 8.53 -0.56
N THR A 261 20.34 8.69 0.56
CA THR A 261 20.57 9.99 1.21
C THR A 261 21.44 10.91 0.36
N ARG A 262 22.27 10.35 -0.49
CA ARG A 262 23.10 11.08 -1.45
C ARG A 262 22.40 11.35 -2.79
N GLY A 263 21.16 10.88 -2.96
CA GLY A 263 20.41 11.01 -4.20
C GLY A 263 20.83 10.03 -5.30
N ARG A 264 21.65 9.02 -4.98
CA ARG A 264 22.32 8.15 -5.95
C ARG A 264 21.70 6.77 -6.07
N ALA A 265 20.53 6.56 -5.49
CA ALA A 265 19.85 5.27 -5.48
C ALA A 265 18.35 5.39 -5.74
N VAL A 266 17.76 4.28 -6.16
CA VAL A 266 16.32 4.06 -6.27
C VAL A 266 15.99 2.63 -5.86
N ASP A 267 14.84 2.48 -5.21
CA ASP A 267 14.26 1.17 -4.95
C ASP A 267 13.01 0.95 -5.81
N ILE A 268 12.95 -0.22 -6.45
CA ILE A 268 11.88 -0.65 -7.36
C ILE A 268 11.21 -1.88 -6.75
N TRP A 269 9.95 -1.77 -6.37
CA TRP A 269 9.24 -2.85 -5.66
C TRP A 269 8.40 -3.74 -6.57
N ALA A 270 8.07 -3.28 -7.77
CA ALA A 270 7.42 -4.08 -8.80
C ALA A 270 7.90 -3.72 -10.21
N VAL A 271 7.83 -4.72 -11.08
CA VAL A 271 8.11 -4.58 -12.52
C VAL A 271 7.02 -5.30 -13.32
N ASP A 272 6.47 -4.64 -14.34
CA ASP A 272 5.32 -5.11 -15.13
C ASP A 272 4.12 -5.55 -14.27
N GLY A 273 3.86 -4.79 -13.20
CA GLY A 273 2.78 -5.06 -12.24
C GLY A 273 3.01 -6.28 -11.34
N ARG A 274 4.17 -6.94 -11.43
CA ARG A 274 4.55 -8.08 -10.60
C ARG A 274 5.43 -7.59 -9.45
N PRO A 275 4.98 -7.69 -8.18
CA PRO A 275 5.82 -7.36 -7.03
C PRO A 275 7.08 -8.25 -7.00
N ILE A 276 8.25 -7.66 -6.76
CA ILE A 276 9.53 -8.39 -6.68
C ILE A 276 9.47 -9.49 -5.61
N VAL A 277 8.83 -9.19 -4.46
CA VAL A 277 8.62 -10.19 -3.41
C VAL A 277 7.90 -11.44 -3.92
N SER A 278 6.98 -11.33 -4.88
CA SER A 278 6.21 -12.48 -5.39
C SER A 278 7.03 -13.44 -6.25
N MET A 279 8.18 -13.01 -6.76
CA MET A 279 9.01 -13.79 -7.66
C MET A 279 9.90 -14.76 -6.89
N ALA A 280 10.10 -15.95 -7.45
CA ALA A 280 11.12 -16.88 -6.96
C ALA A 280 12.52 -16.33 -7.28
N LYS A 281 13.52 -16.74 -6.49
CA LYS A 281 14.91 -16.26 -6.68
C LYS A 281 15.51 -16.70 -8.03
N ASP A 282 15.00 -17.80 -8.59
CA ASP A 282 15.38 -18.35 -9.88
C ASP A 282 14.36 -18.02 -10.99
N ASP A 283 13.42 -17.09 -10.75
CA ASP A 283 12.47 -16.65 -11.76
C ASP A 283 13.22 -16.02 -12.96
N PRO A 284 13.10 -16.58 -14.18
CA PRO A 284 13.82 -16.07 -15.35
C PRO A 284 13.54 -14.59 -15.63
N PHE A 285 12.31 -14.12 -15.39
CA PHE A 285 11.95 -12.73 -15.60
C PHE A 285 12.67 -11.79 -14.62
N LEU A 286 12.84 -12.23 -13.36
CA LEU A 286 13.62 -11.48 -12.38
C LEU A 286 15.08 -11.39 -12.83
N LEU A 287 15.67 -12.52 -13.26
CA LEU A 287 17.07 -12.56 -13.70
C LEU A 287 17.30 -11.68 -14.95
N ASP A 288 16.37 -11.69 -15.91
CA ASP A 288 16.42 -10.83 -17.09
C ASP A 288 16.31 -9.34 -16.71
N PHE A 289 15.43 -9.00 -15.76
CA PHE A 289 15.31 -7.65 -15.26
C PHE A 289 16.59 -7.19 -14.54
N LEU A 290 17.19 -8.03 -13.69
CA LEU A 290 18.45 -7.74 -13.02
C LEU A 290 19.60 -7.53 -14.01
N ALA A 291 19.66 -8.31 -15.09
CA ALA A 291 20.63 -8.10 -16.16
C ALA A 291 20.41 -6.75 -16.86
N ALA A 292 19.16 -6.35 -17.08
CA ALA A 292 18.83 -5.04 -17.64
C ALA A 292 19.22 -3.89 -16.70
N VAL A 293 19.02 -4.04 -15.39
CA VAL A 293 19.48 -3.07 -14.38
C VAL A 293 21.00 -2.90 -14.44
N ARG A 294 21.78 -3.99 -14.48
CA ARG A 294 23.24 -3.89 -14.66
C ARG A 294 23.63 -3.20 -15.96
N ALA A 295 22.89 -3.43 -17.05
CA ALA A 295 23.13 -2.79 -18.33
C ALA A 295 22.90 -1.26 -18.34
N THR A 296 22.30 -0.68 -17.28
CA THR A 296 22.26 0.79 -17.10
C THR A 296 23.57 1.35 -16.54
N GLY A 297 24.54 0.49 -16.19
CA GLY A 297 25.81 0.87 -15.60
C GLY A 297 25.77 1.07 -14.08
N SER A 298 24.72 0.57 -13.41
CA SER A 298 24.68 0.53 -11.93
C SER A 298 25.79 -0.36 -11.39
N ASP A 299 26.49 0.11 -10.35
CA ASP A 299 27.65 -0.56 -9.73
C ASP A 299 27.38 -0.99 -8.27
N GLU A 300 26.13 -0.85 -7.81
CA GLU A 300 25.60 -1.43 -6.56
C GLU A 300 24.12 -1.79 -6.79
N ILE A 301 23.85 -3.08 -6.86
CA ILE A 301 22.52 -3.65 -7.16
C ILE A 301 22.13 -4.63 -6.06
N GLY A 302 21.22 -4.20 -5.19
CA GLY A 302 20.64 -5.05 -4.15
C GLY A 302 19.40 -5.77 -4.68
N ALA A 303 19.31 -7.08 -4.54
CA ALA A 303 18.20 -7.85 -5.11
C ALA A 303 17.88 -9.12 -4.29
N PRO A 304 16.76 -9.84 -4.59
CA PRO A 304 16.42 -11.09 -3.90
C PRO A 304 17.43 -12.22 -4.08
N VAL A 305 18.28 -12.10 -5.11
CA VAL A 305 19.30 -13.05 -5.54
C VAL A 305 20.51 -12.28 -6.05
N ASP A 306 21.70 -12.83 -5.83
CA ASP A 306 22.96 -12.37 -6.41
C ASP A 306 23.32 -13.31 -7.57
N PRO A 307 23.12 -12.90 -8.84
CA PRO A 307 23.44 -13.73 -10.00
C PRO A 307 24.94 -13.95 -10.22
N ASP A 308 25.81 -13.09 -9.69
CA ASP A 308 27.27 -13.21 -9.83
C ASP A 308 27.83 -14.24 -8.81
N GLY A 309 27.07 -14.57 -7.77
CA GLY A 309 27.31 -15.70 -6.88
C GLY A 309 28.48 -15.51 -5.89
N GLY A 310 28.87 -14.28 -5.60
CA GLY A 310 29.98 -14.01 -4.68
C GLY A 310 30.51 -12.58 -4.66
N PRO A 311 31.44 -12.29 -3.74
CA PRO A 311 31.93 -10.93 -3.49
C PRO A 311 32.69 -10.37 -4.70
N GLY A 312 32.52 -9.06 -4.93
CA GLY A 312 33.24 -8.31 -5.98
C GLY A 312 32.48 -8.13 -7.29
N GLY A 313 31.24 -8.63 -7.38
CA GLY A 313 30.28 -8.26 -8.43
C GLY A 313 29.53 -6.97 -8.11
N ASP A 314 28.71 -6.52 -9.06
CA ASP A 314 27.83 -5.34 -8.91
C ASP A 314 26.59 -5.68 -8.07
N TYR A 315 26.28 -6.98 -7.92
CA TYR A 315 25.12 -7.48 -7.19
C TYR A 315 25.44 -7.83 -5.74
N PHE A 316 24.43 -7.70 -4.89
CA PHE A 316 24.39 -8.32 -3.57
C PHE A 316 22.97 -8.73 -3.22
N ALA A 317 22.84 -9.71 -2.32
CA ALA A 317 21.56 -10.20 -1.82
C ALA A 317 21.61 -10.38 -0.31
N ASP A 318 20.59 -9.86 0.36
CA ASP A 318 20.37 -10.01 1.79
C ASP A 318 18.85 -10.07 2.08
N ASP A 319 18.49 -10.16 3.36
CA ASP A 319 17.08 -10.24 3.75
C ASP A 319 16.31 -8.94 3.46
N LEU A 320 17.00 -7.78 3.41
CA LEU A 320 16.39 -6.48 3.15
C LEU A 320 15.90 -6.38 1.71
N HIS A 321 16.72 -6.84 0.76
CA HIS A 321 16.42 -6.76 -0.67
C HIS A 321 15.58 -7.93 -1.18
N ARG A 322 14.94 -8.71 -0.29
CA ARG A 322 14.04 -9.79 -0.72
C ARG A 322 12.83 -9.28 -1.49
N ASP A 323 12.39 -8.05 -1.20
CA ASP A 323 11.10 -7.52 -1.61
C ASP A 323 11.19 -6.35 -2.61
N HIS A 324 12.40 -5.96 -3.03
CA HIS A 324 12.63 -4.89 -4.00
C HIS A 324 13.97 -5.10 -4.73
N VAL A 325 14.17 -4.35 -5.79
CA VAL A 325 15.48 -4.19 -6.43
C VAL A 325 15.99 -2.78 -6.12
N HIS A 326 17.13 -2.72 -5.47
CA HIS A 326 17.92 -1.52 -5.26
C HIS A 326 18.85 -1.32 -6.45
N LEU A 327 18.86 -0.12 -7.01
CA LEU A 327 19.77 0.30 -8.08
C LEU A 327 20.46 1.57 -7.62
N SER A 328 21.79 1.57 -7.60
CA SER A 328 22.54 2.78 -7.26
C SER A 328 23.83 2.98 -8.07
N PHE A 329 24.46 4.14 -7.83
CA PHE A 329 25.78 4.49 -8.34
C PHE A 329 26.71 4.91 -7.18
N GLU A 330 27.54 3.97 -6.70
CA GLU A 330 28.47 4.15 -5.58
C GLU A 330 29.58 5.15 -5.90
N ARG A 331 30.03 5.20 -7.15
CA ARG A 331 31.05 6.17 -7.58
C ARG A 331 30.40 7.49 -8.00
N ALA A 332 31.03 8.59 -7.62
CA ALA A 332 30.69 9.90 -8.19
C ALA A 332 31.06 9.92 -9.68
N ALA A 333 30.29 10.67 -10.48
CA ALA A 333 30.58 10.90 -11.90
C ALA A 333 31.84 11.77 -12.08
#